data_AF-A0A352SKY1-F1
#
_entry.id   AF-A0A352SKY1-F1
#
_cell.length_a   1.000
_cell.length_b   1.000
_cell.length_c   1.000
_cell.angle_alpha   90.00
_cell.angle_beta   90.00
_cell.angle_gamma   90.00
#
_symmetry.space_group_name_H-M   'P 1'
#
loop_
_entity.id
_entity.type
_entity.pdbx_description
1 polymer ?
#
loop_
_entity_poly.entity_id
_entity_poly.type
_entity_poly.pdbx_seq_one_letter_code
_entity_poly.pdbx_strand_id
1 'polypeptide(L)' 'LGLFIHMVLVYGTLLKVVGKMSLRKFLIAMRPAMLLGFSTSSSSATLPLTMDRVKNHVGVDDEVASFVLPIGATINMD' A
#
# COMPACT_ATOMS: atom_id res chain seq x y z
N LEU A 1 -3.76 -6.17 17.15
CA LEU A 1 -4.77 -7.16 16.68
C LEU A 1 -5.76 -6.55 15.70
N GLY A 2 -6.44 -5.44 16.03
CA GLY A 2 -7.40 -4.78 15.13
C GLY A 2 -6.85 -4.42 13.74
N LEU A 3 -5.71 -3.73 13.67
CA LEU A 3 -5.06 -3.36 12.40
C LEU A 3 -4.68 -4.57 11.53
N PHE A 4 -4.27 -5.67 12.16
CA PHE A 4 -3.96 -6.90 11.44
C PHE A 4 -5.21 -7.52 10.82
N ILE A 5 -6.32 -7.55 11.58
CA ILE A 5 -7.62 -8.01 11.06
C ILE A 5 -8.10 -7.08 9.94
N HIS A 6 -7.97 -5.76 10.12
CA HIS A 6 -8.34 -4.78 9.11
C HIS A 6 -7.55 -4.98 7.80
N MET A 7 -6.22 -5.11 7.89
CA MET A 7 -5.35 -5.39 6.74
C MET A 7 -5.73 -6.69 6.02
N VAL A 8 -5.96 -7.78 6.76
CA VAL A 8 -6.19 -9.10 6.14
C VAL A 8 -7.62 -9.26 5.63
N LEU A 9 -8.62 -8.84 6.41
CA LEU A 9 -10.03 -9.03 6.07
C LEU A 9 -10.58 -7.89 5.24
N VAL A 10 -10.38 -6.63 5.62
CA VAL A 10 -10.96 -5.50 4.88
C VAL A 10 -10.16 -5.24 3.60
N TYR A 11 -8.87 -4.94 3.73
CA TYR A 11 -8.03 -4.69 2.55
C TYR A 11 -7.80 -5.93 1.70
N GLY A 12 -7.61 -7.10 2.33
CA GLY A 12 -7.44 -8.35 1.60
C GLY A 12 -8.66 -8.75 0.75
N THR A 13 -9.88 -8.52 1.24
CA THR A 13 -11.10 -8.79 0.45
C THR A 13 -11.29 -7.75 -0.65
N LEU A 14 -11.08 -6.46 -0.37
CA LEU A 14 -11.14 -5.40 -1.38
C LEU A 14 -10.15 -5.63 -2.52
N LEU A 15 -8.90 -5.96 -2.21
CA LEU A 15 -7.88 -6.29 -3.20
C LEU A 15 -8.29 -7.48 -4.08
N LYS A 16 -8.91 -8.50 -3.48
CA LYS A 16 -9.34 -9.71 -4.20
C LYS A 16 -10.56 -9.46 -5.09
N VAL A 17 -11.56 -8.72 -4.59
CA VAL A 17 -12.84 -8.51 -5.28
C VAL A 17 -12.75 -7.38 -6.29
N VAL A 18 -12.18 -6.23 -5.90
CA VAL A 18 -12.08 -5.03 -6.74
C VAL A 18 -10.79 -5.04 -7.56
N GLY A 19 -9.65 -5.19 -6.89
CA GLY A 19 -8.33 -5.15 -7.51
C GLY A 19 -7.95 -6.42 -8.29
N LYS A 20 -8.75 -7.49 -8.20
CA LYS A 20 -8.49 -8.82 -8.79
C LYS A 20 -7.07 -9.35 -8.50
N MET A 21 -6.48 -8.93 -7.38
CA MET A 21 -5.12 -9.28 -6.98
C MET A 21 -5.13 -10.06 -5.67
N SER A 22 -4.30 -11.10 -5.58
CA SER A 22 -4.15 -11.85 -4.34
C SER A 22 -3.40 -11.03 -3.28
N LEU A 23 -3.89 -11.04 -2.04
CA LEU A 23 -3.23 -10.41 -0.89
C LEU A 23 -1.73 -10.78 -0.77
N ARG A 24 -1.39 -12.05 -1.03
CA ARG A 24 0.01 -12.51 -0.97
C ARG A 24 0.92 -11.76 -1.95
N LYS A 25 0.49 -11.57 -3.21
CA LYS A 25 1.26 -10.81 -4.21
C LYS A 25 1.44 -9.35 -3.78
N PHE A 26 0.38 -8.73 -3.28
CA PHE A 26 0.44 -7.36 -2.74
C PHE A 26 1.45 -7.23 -1.60
N LEU A 27 1.37 -8.11 -0.60
CA LEU A 27 2.26 -8.07 0.56
C LEU A 27 3.73 -8.28 0.18
N ILE A 28 4.01 -9.18 -0.77
CA ILE A 28 5.38 -9.39 -1.28
C ILE A 28 5.89 -8.13 -2.00
N ALA A 29 5.05 -7.54 -2.85
CA ALA A 29 5.41 -6.32 -3.57
C ALA A 29 5.64 -5.15 -2.60
N MET A 30 4.79 -4.96 -1.60
CA MET A 30 4.83 -3.81 -0.69
C MET A 30 5.71 -3.99 0.55
N ARG A 31 6.28 -5.18 0.78
CA ARG A 31 7.08 -5.50 1.98
C ARG A 31 8.14 -4.44 2.36
N PRO A 32 8.95 -3.91 1.42
CA PRO A 32 9.98 -2.92 1.76
C PRO A 32 9.39 -1.62 2.33
N ALA A 33 8.33 -1.10 1.71
CA ALA A 33 7.66 0.13 2.15
C ALA A 33 6.96 -0.06 3.51
N MET A 34 6.32 -1.21 3.72
CA MET A 34 5.70 -1.54 5.02
C MET A 34 6.74 -1.64 6.14
N LEU A 35 7.88 -2.28 5.89
CA LEU A 35 8.96 -2.38 6.88
C LEU A 35 9.59 -1.02 7.18
N LEU A 36 9.79 -0.18 6.16
CA LEU A 36 10.28 1.18 6.34
C LEU A 36 9.29 1.99 7.19
N GLY A 37 7.99 1.95 6.88
CA GLY A 37 6.96 2.67 7.63
C GLY A 37 6.84 2.20 9.06
N PHE A 38 6.98 0.90 9.31
CA PHE A 38 7.04 0.35 10.67
C PHE A 38 8.27 0.86 11.42
N SER A 39 9.44 0.87 10.76
CA SER A 39 10.69 1.31 11.38
C SER A 39 10.75 2.82 11.64
N THR A 40 10.15 3.63 10.77
CA THR A 40 10.21 5.10 10.86
C THR A 40 8.96 5.70 11.50
N SER A 41 7.88 4.93 11.62
CA SER A 41 6.56 5.38 12.08
C SER A 41 6.02 6.60 11.31
N SER A 42 6.37 6.75 10.03
CA SER A 42 6.00 7.91 9.21
C SER A 42 5.53 7.52 7.81
N SER A 43 4.29 7.89 7.47
CA SER A 43 3.71 7.67 6.13
C SER A 43 4.44 8.48 5.06
N SER A 44 4.73 9.76 5.31
CA SER A 44 5.43 10.64 4.36
C SER A 44 6.85 10.18 4.05
N ALA A 45 7.54 9.59 5.04
CA ALA A 45 8.87 9.02 4.82
C ALA A 45 8.85 7.79 3.89
N THR A 46 7.73 7.06 3.83
CA THR A 46 7.58 5.89 2.95
C THR A 46 7.08 6.22 1.56
N LEU A 47 6.46 7.39 1.36
CA LEU A 47 5.82 7.77 0.11
C LEU A 47 6.68 7.52 -1.16
N PRO A 48 7.95 7.98 -1.25
CA PRO A 48 8.75 7.74 -2.45
C PRO A 48 9.01 6.25 -2.72
N LEU A 49 9.19 5.45 -1.66
CA LEU A 49 9.36 4.00 -1.79
C LEU A 49 8.05 3.33 -2.18
N THR A 50 6.92 3.70 -1.57
CA THR A 50 5.59 3.21 -1.92
C THR A 50 5.26 3.48 -3.39
N MET A 51 5.57 4.67 -3.89
CA MET A 51 5.42 5.03 -5.30
C MET A 51 6.19 4.09 -6.22
N ASP A 52 7.47 3.81 -5.93
CA ASP A 52 8.28 2.85 -6.69
C ASP A 52 7.69 1.43 -6.67
N ARG A 53 7.29 0.94 -5.49
CA ARG A 53 6.72 -0.41 -5.35
C ARG A 53 5.43 -0.53 -6.14
N VAL A 54 4.56 0.47 -6.09
CA VAL A 54 3.26 0.47 -6.77
C VAL A 54 3.42 0.51 -8.29
N LYS A 55 4.33 1.36 -8.81
CA LYS A 55 4.60 1.46 -10.25
C LYS A 55 5.32 0.23 -10.80
N ASN A 56 6.43 -0.15 -10.17
CA ASN A 56 7.36 -1.13 -10.74
C ASN A 56 7.09 -2.59 -10.31
N HIS A 57 6.35 -2.81 -9.22
CA HIS A 57 6.13 -4.17 -8.68
C HIS A 57 4.66 -4.56 -8.59
N VAL A 58 3.75 -3.59 -8.45
CA VAL A 58 2.29 -3.83 -8.50
C VAL A 58 1.75 -3.59 -9.91
N GLY A 59 2.38 -2.71 -10.69
CA GLY A 59 2.02 -2.45 -12.10
C GLY A 59 0.87 -1.46 -12.25
N VAL A 60 0.73 -0.51 -11.31
CA VAL A 60 -0.24 0.58 -11.43
C VAL A 60 0.34 1.68 -12.30
N ASP A 61 -0.49 2.29 -13.15
CA ASP A 61 -0.10 3.41 -13.99
C ASP A 61 0.48 4.58 -13.19
N ASP A 62 1.50 5.22 -13.76
CA ASP A 62 2.24 6.31 -13.12
C ASP A 62 1.31 7.44 -12.69
N GLU A 63 0.38 7.83 -13.56
CA GLU A 63 -0.56 8.93 -13.34
C GLU A 63 -1.48 8.65 -12.15
N VAL A 64 -2.01 7.43 -12.05
CA VAL A 64 -2.88 7.01 -10.94
C VAL A 64 -2.09 6.98 -9.63
N ALA A 65 -0.88 6.40 -9.65
CA ALA A 65 -0.03 6.34 -8.47
C ALA A 65 0.38 7.74 -7.98
N SER A 66 0.81 8.61 -8.91
CA SER A 66 1.28 9.97 -8.62
C SER A 66 0.18 10.91 -8.13
N PHE A 67 -1.08 10.64 -8.46
CA PHE A 67 -2.22 11.41 -7.96
C PHE A 67 -2.75 10.87 -6.62
N VAL A 68 -3.01 9.57 -6.53
CA VAL A 68 -3.74 8.98 -5.39
C VAL A 68 -2.86 8.83 -4.15
N LEU A 69 -1.60 8.41 -4.30
CA LEU A 69 -0.75 8.07 -3.16
C LEU A 69 -0.36 9.29 -2.29
N PRO A 70 -0.03 10.48 -2.85
CA PRO A 70 0.25 11.67 -2.03
C PRO A 70 -0.97 12.17 -1.25
N ILE A 71 -2.15 12.14 -1.88
CA ILE A 71 -3.41 12.50 -1.22
C ILE A 71 -3.71 11.52 -0.10
N GLY A 72 -3.57 10.21 -0.37
CA GLY A 72 -3.75 9.15 0.61
C GLY A 72 -2.82 9.30 1.81
N ALA A 73 -1.53 9.61 1.61
CA ALA A 73 -0.56 9.75 2.69
C ALA A 73 -0.90 10.85 3.73
N THR A 74 -1.75 11.82 3.35
CA THR A 74 -2.14 12.94 4.23
C THR A 74 -3.57 12.80 4.75
N ILE A 75 -4.51 12.31 3.93
CA ILE A 75 -5.94 12.26 4.26
C ILE A 75 -6.34 10.90 4.85
N ASN A 76 -5.67 9.82 4.44
CA ASN A 76 -6.01 8.45 4.82
C ASN A 76 -4.96 7.89 5.78
N MET A 77 -5.32 7.76 7.07
CA MET A 77 -4.43 7.36 8.17
C MET A 77 -5.02 6.26 9.05
N ASP A 78 -5.58 5.23 8.42
CA ASP A 78 -6.10 4.02 9.08
C ASP A 78 -5.05 2.92 9.32
#